data_AF-A0A7X3RG62-F1
#
_entry.id   AF-A0A7X3RG62-F1
#
_cell.length_a   1.000
_cell.length_b   1.000
_cell.length_c   1.000
_cell.angle_alpha   90.00
_cell.angle_beta   90.00
_cell.angle_gamma   90.00
#
_symmetry.space_group_name_H-M   'P 1'
#
loop_
_entity.id
_entity.type
_entity.pdbx_description
1 polymer ?
#
loop_
_entity_poly.entity_id
_entity_poly.type
_entity_poly.pdbx_seq_one_letter_code
_entity_poly.pdbx_strand_id
1 'polypeptide(L)'
;MSSVNWLHISDLHLRVGSTWEQDVVLKEMCRHVEQQRNAISVLDFILVTGDIAFSGKAEEYIIAEQFFDDLSSKSGVPKDRIFCVPGNHDIDRSQQKMAFTGARSALGDSHSVDSLLADVKELGTLLVREGSFRKFQESYFKGQNRTWTADGLAYTSKVQIGDLVLAIVGLDSAWLAEGGEADHGNLLVGEKQVINAMQSAWSGPRPPNVIIVMSHHPFHLLRQFDHLPVQTRVERDAHFFHHGHLHQAWTRLSGPSGSRCLTVGAGASYTTRHSLNAYSIVELDVVDAVQGVSTFVYNPSGGTYSLAGDKEISPMDITPTSHCSVRELAEAMQRHSSRDDQYAYYLSALVLGQKSEFPIAGSDEPMFASIEVVRSMPDSSLKDMATDLIRLGNLLKVFYGQEPLDHILSRHAAMFAGHAPTLMAECAAKPRLGERLDELDRDAQRLAGLEPKKPFQHTYDLFDELVAQGEWDLLKEQATRHINADDQSLAVQAKRMCALALASIGGSNNKLAAIGLYRELTNASSTELRDYRNLAVLLTETDNTDEAVCVLFNGIELFPHSHMVFIEIGQTIVTTTGDRGLRTRLEQVIKDNR
;
A
#
# COMPACT_ATOMS: atom_id res chain seq x y z
N MET A 1 -14.03 3.89 -0.24
CA MET A 1 -14.06 2.86 0.83
C MET A 1 -12.71 2.92 1.51
N SER A 2 -12.68 3.01 2.84
CA SER A 2 -11.45 3.23 3.60
C SER A 2 -11.12 2.10 4.57
N SER A 3 -11.92 1.03 4.52
CA SER A 3 -11.70 -0.18 5.31
C SER A 3 -11.36 -1.34 4.39
N VAL A 4 -10.48 -2.22 4.89
CA VAL A 4 -10.00 -3.41 4.21
C VAL A 4 -10.09 -4.58 5.18
N ASN A 5 -10.70 -5.68 4.76
CA ASN A 5 -10.87 -6.87 5.58
C ASN A 5 -10.28 -8.09 4.89
N TRP A 6 -9.54 -8.91 5.62
CA TRP A 6 -9.02 -10.16 5.07
C TRP A 6 -9.11 -11.31 6.05
N LEU A 7 -9.20 -12.51 5.48
CA LEU A 7 -9.11 -13.76 6.22
C LEU A 7 -7.64 -14.17 6.35
N HIS A 8 -7.23 -14.62 7.53
CA HIS A 8 -5.94 -15.25 7.75
C HIS A 8 -6.14 -16.69 8.23
N ILE A 9 -5.65 -17.63 7.44
CA ILE A 9 -5.61 -19.06 7.73
C ILE A 9 -4.18 -19.58 7.60
N SER A 10 -3.90 -20.71 8.25
CA SER A 10 -2.58 -21.35 8.27
C SER A 10 -2.71 -22.80 8.71
N ASP A 11 -1.70 -23.61 8.45
CA ASP A 11 -1.56 -24.95 9.06
C ASP A 11 -2.83 -25.80 8.84
N LEU A 12 -3.13 -26.04 7.56
CA LEU A 12 -4.26 -26.87 7.11
C LEU A 12 -3.92 -28.36 7.16
N HIS A 13 -2.64 -28.72 7.01
CA HIS A 13 -2.12 -30.08 7.12
C HIS A 13 -2.91 -31.11 6.30
N LEU A 14 -3.30 -30.73 5.08
CA LEU A 14 -4.15 -31.55 4.22
C LEU A 14 -3.44 -32.83 3.80
N ARG A 15 -4.10 -33.96 4.01
CA ARG A 15 -3.57 -35.28 3.65
C ARG A 15 -4.60 -36.25 3.10
N VAL A 16 -4.11 -37.15 2.26
CA VAL A 16 -4.87 -38.30 1.78
C VAL A 16 -5.20 -39.23 2.96
N GLY A 17 -6.41 -39.76 2.98
CA GLY A 17 -6.82 -40.80 3.95
C GLY A 17 -7.42 -40.30 5.27
N SER A 18 -7.46 -38.98 5.53
CA SER A 18 -8.18 -38.38 6.69
C SER A 18 -9.30 -37.43 6.25
N THR A 19 -9.84 -37.61 5.04
CA THR A 19 -10.76 -36.66 4.38
C THR A 19 -12.01 -36.40 5.19
N TRP A 20 -12.62 -37.41 5.83
CA TRP A 20 -13.85 -37.19 6.60
C TRP A 20 -13.66 -36.24 7.80
N GLU A 21 -12.60 -36.43 8.60
CA GLU A 21 -12.35 -35.58 9.78
C GLU A 21 -11.95 -34.16 9.38
N GLN A 22 -11.13 -34.04 8.33
CA GLN A 22 -10.75 -32.76 7.70
C GLN A 22 -12.00 -32.02 7.21
N ASP A 23 -12.85 -32.69 6.45
CA ASP A 23 -14.07 -32.14 5.85
C ASP A 23 -15.03 -31.60 6.92
N VAL A 24 -15.19 -32.29 8.04
CA VAL A 24 -16.09 -31.84 9.11
C VAL A 24 -15.68 -30.46 9.63
N VAL A 25 -14.39 -30.26 9.88
CA VAL A 25 -13.88 -28.98 10.42
C VAL A 25 -13.85 -27.91 9.32
N LEU A 26 -13.28 -28.22 8.16
CA LEU A 26 -13.03 -27.23 7.11
C LEU A 26 -14.31 -26.78 6.39
N LYS A 27 -15.28 -27.67 6.16
CA LYS A 27 -16.59 -27.26 5.61
C LYS A 27 -17.36 -26.38 6.59
N GLU A 28 -17.26 -26.69 7.88
CA GLU A 28 -17.85 -25.85 8.93
C GLU A 28 -17.14 -24.49 8.99
N MET A 29 -15.82 -24.44 8.82
CA MET A 29 -15.08 -23.20 8.70
C MET A 29 -15.57 -22.37 7.51
N CYS A 30 -15.67 -22.96 6.31
CA CYS A 30 -16.20 -22.26 5.12
C CYS A 30 -17.62 -21.73 5.35
N ARG A 31 -18.50 -22.53 5.98
CA ARG A 31 -19.85 -22.11 6.35
C ARG A 31 -19.83 -20.94 7.32
N HIS A 32 -18.98 -20.98 8.33
CA HIS A 32 -18.87 -19.91 9.32
C HIS A 32 -18.26 -18.64 8.71
N VAL A 33 -17.29 -18.75 7.81
CA VAL A 33 -16.75 -17.61 7.02
C VAL A 33 -17.84 -16.93 6.20
N GLU A 34 -18.72 -17.69 5.54
CA GLU A 34 -19.90 -17.14 4.83
C GLU A 34 -20.82 -16.36 5.79
N GLN A 35 -21.04 -16.86 7.00
CA GLN A 35 -21.80 -16.15 8.02
C GLN A 35 -21.13 -14.84 8.46
N GLN A 36 -19.81 -14.87 8.71
CA GLN A 36 -19.06 -13.68 9.12
C GLN A 36 -19.03 -12.62 8.01
N ARG A 37 -18.79 -13.03 6.76
CA ARG A 37 -18.87 -12.13 5.59
C ARG A 37 -20.20 -11.37 5.54
N ASN A 38 -21.31 -12.07 5.77
CA ASN A 38 -22.64 -11.44 5.77
C ASN A 38 -22.83 -10.42 6.92
N ALA A 39 -22.03 -10.52 7.99
CA ALA A 39 -22.06 -9.58 9.12
C ALA A 39 -21.11 -8.38 8.95
N ILE A 40 -19.92 -8.57 8.36
CA ILE A 40 -18.86 -7.54 8.21
C ILE A 40 -18.80 -6.91 6.81
N SER A 41 -19.79 -7.18 5.95
CA SER A 41 -19.96 -6.77 4.55
C SER A 41 -19.12 -7.53 3.49
N VAL A 42 -17.80 -7.40 3.50
CA VAL A 42 -16.91 -7.93 2.45
C VAL A 42 -15.59 -8.41 3.05
N LEU A 43 -15.07 -9.50 2.49
CA LEU A 43 -13.67 -9.92 2.62
C LEU A 43 -12.99 -9.60 1.28
N ASP A 44 -11.87 -8.86 1.33
CA ASP A 44 -11.18 -8.37 0.14
C ASP A 44 -10.18 -9.37 -0.44
N PHE A 45 -9.50 -10.11 0.45
CA PHE A 45 -8.52 -11.14 0.11
C PHE A 45 -8.35 -12.17 1.25
N ILE A 46 -7.60 -13.24 0.98
CA ILE A 46 -7.26 -14.30 1.94
C ILE A 46 -5.74 -14.44 1.98
N LEU A 47 -5.18 -14.54 3.19
CA LEU A 47 -3.79 -14.90 3.44
C LEU A 47 -3.69 -16.33 3.97
N VAL A 48 -2.79 -17.12 3.38
CA VAL A 48 -2.52 -18.51 3.76
C VAL A 48 -1.05 -18.66 4.11
N THR A 49 -0.73 -18.71 5.40
CA THR A 49 0.67 -18.68 5.87
C THR A 49 1.31 -20.05 6.00
N GLY A 50 1.12 -20.92 5.01
CA GLY A 50 1.84 -22.19 4.89
C GLY A 50 1.24 -23.38 5.62
N ASP A 51 1.94 -24.50 5.51
CA ASP A 51 1.51 -25.84 5.93
C ASP A 51 0.13 -26.19 5.34
N ILE A 52 0.01 -25.98 4.03
CA ILE A 52 -1.20 -26.35 3.28
C ILE A 52 -1.30 -27.87 3.20
N ALA A 53 -0.22 -28.50 2.76
CA ALA A 53 -0.08 -29.94 2.68
C ALA A 53 0.50 -30.52 3.98
N PHE A 54 0.33 -31.82 4.20
CA PHE A 54 0.93 -32.52 5.34
C PHE A 54 2.37 -33.00 5.07
N SER A 55 2.73 -33.26 3.81
CA SER A 55 4.05 -33.83 3.47
C SER A 55 4.62 -33.39 2.12
N GLY A 56 4.08 -32.31 1.54
CA GLY A 56 4.53 -31.73 0.28
C GLY A 56 4.25 -32.59 -0.94
N LYS A 57 3.28 -33.52 -0.86
CA LYS A 57 2.96 -34.45 -1.95
C LYS A 57 1.92 -33.87 -2.89
N ALA A 58 2.05 -34.17 -4.18
CA ALA A 58 1.20 -33.60 -5.23
C ALA A 58 -0.29 -33.89 -5.01
N GLU A 59 -0.62 -35.08 -4.48
CA GLU A 59 -1.99 -35.51 -4.23
C GLU A 59 -2.67 -34.71 -3.12
N GLU A 60 -1.89 -34.15 -2.18
CA GLU A 60 -2.39 -33.32 -1.08
C GLU A 60 -2.89 -31.97 -1.60
N TYR A 61 -2.22 -31.42 -2.63
CA TYR A 61 -2.63 -30.17 -3.25
C TYR A 61 -3.92 -30.30 -4.06
N ILE A 62 -4.27 -31.48 -4.58
CA ILE A 62 -5.58 -31.70 -5.23
C ILE A 62 -6.73 -31.51 -4.22
N ILE A 63 -6.51 -31.91 -2.96
CA ILE A 63 -7.47 -31.68 -1.88
C ILE A 63 -7.50 -30.19 -1.52
N ALA A 64 -6.33 -29.53 -1.51
CA ALA A 64 -6.22 -28.10 -1.26
C ALA A 64 -6.99 -27.26 -2.31
N GLU A 65 -6.91 -27.61 -3.59
CA GLU A 65 -7.66 -26.94 -4.66
C GLU A 65 -9.17 -26.97 -4.38
N GLN A 66 -9.72 -28.13 -4.01
CA GLN A 66 -11.14 -28.28 -3.69
C GLN A 66 -11.54 -27.45 -2.46
N PHE A 67 -10.68 -27.41 -1.45
CA PHE A 67 -10.90 -26.59 -0.26
C PHE A 67 -10.90 -25.08 -0.61
N PHE A 68 -9.92 -24.62 -1.40
CA PHE A 68 -9.86 -23.21 -1.81
C PHE A 68 -11.00 -22.82 -2.76
N ASP A 69 -11.51 -23.75 -3.56
CA ASP A 69 -12.73 -23.55 -4.37
C ASP A 69 -13.94 -23.24 -3.49
N ASP A 70 -14.18 -24.07 -2.47
CA ASP A 70 -15.28 -23.87 -1.53
C ASP A 70 -15.10 -22.60 -0.70
N LEU A 71 -13.88 -22.36 -0.19
CA LEU A 71 -13.58 -21.15 0.57
C LEU A 71 -13.76 -19.89 -0.28
N SER A 72 -13.30 -19.89 -1.53
CA SER A 72 -13.49 -18.77 -2.47
C SER A 72 -14.98 -18.49 -2.70
N SER A 73 -15.77 -19.54 -2.97
CA SER A 73 -17.22 -19.44 -3.14
C SER A 73 -17.92 -18.85 -1.92
N LYS A 74 -17.57 -19.34 -0.72
CA LYS A 74 -18.20 -18.96 0.55
C LYS A 74 -17.79 -17.58 1.08
N SER A 75 -16.51 -17.25 0.98
CA SER A 75 -15.98 -15.94 1.34
C SER A 75 -16.33 -14.85 0.34
N GLY A 76 -16.61 -15.21 -0.92
CA GLY A 76 -16.74 -14.26 -2.02
C GLY A 76 -15.41 -13.68 -2.52
N VAL A 77 -14.28 -14.12 -1.97
CA VAL A 77 -12.94 -13.71 -2.41
C VAL A 77 -12.56 -14.53 -3.64
N PRO A 78 -12.23 -13.89 -4.78
CA PRO A 78 -11.80 -14.62 -5.97
C PRO A 78 -10.43 -15.28 -5.77
N LYS A 79 -10.18 -16.38 -6.48
CA LYS A 79 -8.95 -17.19 -6.33
C LYS A 79 -7.66 -16.39 -6.49
N ASP A 80 -7.66 -15.42 -7.40
CA ASP A 80 -6.52 -14.55 -7.66
C ASP A 80 -6.20 -13.58 -6.50
N ARG A 81 -7.08 -13.50 -5.48
CA ARG A 81 -6.87 -12.78 -4.22
C ARG A 81 -6.66 -13.69 -3.02
N ILE A 82 -6.29 -14.95 -3.25
CA ILE A 82 -5.81 -15.86 -2.21
C ILE A 82 -4.28 -15.92 -2.31
N PHE A 83 -3.59 -15.38 -1.33
CA PHE A 83 -2.13 -15.30 -1.31
C PHE A 83 -1.56 -16.31 -0.33
N CYS A 84 -0.62 -17.14 -0.79
CA CYS A 84 -0.04 -18.20 0.03
C CYS A 84 1.49 -18.20 0.02
N VAL A 85 2.10 -18.69 1.09
CA VAL A 85 3.54 -19.00 1.22
C VAL A 85 3.71 -20.44 1.69
N PRO A 86 4.85 -21.12 1.40
CA PRO A 86 5.07 -22.48 1.85
C PRO A 86 5.41 -22.54 3.35
N GLY A 87 5.00 -23.63 4.01
CA GLY A 87 5.49 -24.02 5.33
C GLY A 87 6.38 -25.25 5.32
N ASN A 88 6.86 -25.68 6.49
CA ASN A 88 7.76 -26.84 6.59
C ASN A 88 7.09 -28.19 6.29
N HIS A 89 5.77 -28.26 6.19
CA HIS A 89 5.02 -29.41 5.68
C HIS A 89 4.70 -29.34 4.19
N ASP A 90 4.94 -28.20 3.53
CA ASP A 90 4.83 -28.04 2.08
C ASP A 90 6.09 -28.53 1.32
N ILE A 91 7.03 -29.16 2.02
CA ILE A 91 8.26 -29.72 1.46
C ILE A 91 8.22 -31.25 1.41
N ASP A 92 8.63 -31.83 0.28
CA ASP A 92 8.90 -33.25 0.15
C ASP A 92 10.30 -33.59 0.70
N ARG A 93 10.35 -33.94 1.98
CA ARG A 93 11.58 -34.34 2.70
C ARG A 93 12.28 -35.56 2.11
N SER A 94 11.63 -36.30 1.20
CA SER A 94 12.28 -37.42 0.49
C SER A 94 13.21 -36.98 -0.63
N GLN A 95 13.08 -35.74 -1.12
CA GLN A 95 13.88 -35.18 -2.21
C GLN A 95 15.17 -34.53 -1.70
N GLN A 96 16.22 -34.58 -2.52
CA GLN A 96 17.45 -33.78 -2.37
C GLN A 96 18.13 -33.83 -0.99
N LYS A 97 18.01 -34.95 -0.27
CA LYS A 97 18.47 -35.11 1.11
C LYS A 97 19.93 -34.70 1.31
N MET A 98 20.83 -35.15 0.44
CA MET A 98 22.27 -34.84 0.55
C MET A 98 22.56 -33.35 0.33
N ALA A 99 21.92 -32.74 -0.68
CA ALA A 99 22.06 -31.30 -0.93
C ALA A 99 21.52 -30.49 0.24
N PHE A 100 20.35 -30.87 0.77
CA PHE A 100 19.76 -30.26 1.96
C PHE A 100 20.67 -30.36 3.19
N THR A 101 21.14 -31.56 3.54
CA THR A 101 22.04 -31.75 4.70
C THR A 101 23.34 -30.96 4.53
N GLY A 102 23.90 -30.95 3.32
CA GLY A 102 25.08 -30.15 2.99
C GLY A 102 24.83 -28.65 3.19
N ALA A 103 23.73 -28.12 2.65
CA ALA A 103 23.36 -26.71 2.80
C ALA A 103 23.10 -26.33 4.26
N ARG A 104 22.35 -27.14 5.03
CA ARG A 104 22.12 -26.90 6.48
C ARG A 104 23.42 -26.83 7.28
N SER A 105 24.43 -27.59 6.88
CA SER A 105 25.75 -27.57 7.50
C SER A 105 26.59 -26.37 7.06
N ALA A 106 26.57 -26.05 5.76
CA ALA A 106 27.44 -25.04 5.16
C ALA A 106 26.98 -23.58 5.39
N LEU A 107 25.68 -23.34 5.52
CA LEU A 107 25.09 -21.99 5.62
C LEU A 107 25.13 -21.46 7.06
N GLY A 108 26.34 -21.18 7.56
CA GLY A 108 26.60 -20.77 8.94
C GLY A 108 26.58 -19.26 9.20
N ASP A 109 26.55 -18.44 8.16
CA ASP A 109 26.62 -16.98 8.25
C ASP A 109 25.90 -16.27 7.09
N SER A 110 25.77 -14.95 7.15
CA SER A 110 25.09 -14.17 6.10
C SER A 110 25.80 -14.24 4.75
N HIS A 111 27.14 -14.32 4.73
CA HIS A 111 27.91 -14.33 3.48
C HIS A 111 27.68 -15.61 2.68
N SER A 112 27.68 -16.76 3.35
CA SER A 112 27.40 -18.06 2.74
C SER A 112 25.96 -18.14 2.23
N VAL A 113 24.99 -17.60 2.97
CA VAL A 113 23.59 -17.47 2.53
C VAL A 113 23.48 -16.58 1.29
N ASP A 114 24.04 -15.37 1.33
CA ASP A 114 23.96 -14.43 0.21
C ASP A 114 24.61 -14.96 -1.08
N SER A 115 25.69 -15.73 -0.92
CA SER A 115 26.38 -16.40 -2.02
C SER A 115 25.49 -17.46 -2.67
N LEU A 116 24.82 -18.31 -1.86
CA LEU A 116 23.88 -19.30 -2.38
C LEU A 116 22.66 -18.64 -3.03
N LEU A 117 22.09 -17.60 -2.40
CA LEU A 117 20.94 -16.86 -2.94
C LEU A 117 21.26 -16.12 -4.25
N ALA A 118 22.54 -15.88 -4.56
CA ALA A 118 22.97 -15.37 -5.85
C ALA A 118 23.13 -16.46 -6.92
N ASP A 119 23.26 -17.74 -6.53
CA ASP A 119 23.37 -18.88 -7.43
C ASP A 119 22.02 -19.60 -7.58
N VAL A 120 21.25 -19.16 -8.57
CA VAL A 120 19.92 -19.72 -8.89
C VAL A 120 19.98 -21.22 -9.19
N LYS A 121 21.10 -21.77 -9.68
CA LYS A 121 21.21 -23.20 -9.99
C LYS A 121 21.40 -24.04 -8.73
N GLU A 122 22.30 -23.62 -7.84
CA GLU A 122 22.49 -24.30 -6.56
C GLU A 122 21.23 -24.20 -5.69
N LEU A 123 20.66 -23.00 -5.58
CA LEU A 123 19.39 -22.79 -4.88
C LEU A 123 18.26 -23.63 -5.49
N GLY A 124 18.15 -23.66 -6.82
CA GLY A 124 17.17 -24.47 -7.53
C GLY A 124 17.23 -25.96 -7.20
N THR A 125 18.40 -26.48 -6.80
CA THR A 125 18.53 -27.86 -6.31
C THR A 125 17.78 -28.07 -5.00
N LEU A 126 17.84 -27.12 -4.06
CA LEU A 126 17.09 -27.21 -2.81
C LEU A 126 15.58 -27.05 -3.03
N LEU A 127 15.19 -26.15 -3.93
CA LEU A 127 13.78 -25.84 -4.24
C LEU A 127 13.01 -27.00 -4.89
N VAL A 128 13.69 -28.05 -5.36
CA VAL A 128 13.02 -29.29 -5.78
C VAL A 128 12.19 -29.90 -4.65
N ARG A 129 12.57 -29.71 -3.38
CA ARG A 129 11.79 -30.17 -2.21
C ARG A 129 10.42 -29.51 -2.15
N GLU A 130 10.27 -28.28 -2.63
CA GLU A 130 9.00 -27.54 -2.72
C GLU A 130 8.31 -27.70 -4.08
N GLY A 131 8.79 -28.61 -4.93
CA GLY A 131 8.35 -28.70 -6.32
C GLY A 131 6.84 -28.90 -6.49
N SER A 132 6.19 -29.63 -5.58
CA SER A 132 4.73 -29.82 -5.59
C SER A 132 3.99 -28.54 -5.22
N PHE A 133 4.40 -27.88 -4.13
CA PHE A 133 3.82 -26.60 -3.68
C PHE A 133 3.92 -25.54 -4.78
N ARG A 134 5.11 -25.37 -5.36
CA ARG A 134 5.37 -24.36 -6.40
C ARG A 134 4.53 -24.62 -7.65
N LYS A 135 4.40 -25.88 -8.07
CA LYS A 135 3.50 -26.26 -9.18
C LYS A 135 2.04 -25.97 -8.88
N PHE A 136 1.57 -26.30 -7.68
CA PHE A 136 0.22 -25.96 -7.22
C PHE A 136 0.01 -24.44 -7.26
N GLN A 137 0.94 -23.67 -6.71
CA GLN A 137 0.84 -22.22 -6.63
C GLN A 137 0.80 -21.56 -8.02
N GLU A 138 1.63 -22.02 -8.96
CA GLU A 138 1.69 -21.48 -10.33
C GLU A 138 0.51 -21.93 -11.21
N SER A 139 -0.04 -23.12 -10.96
CA SER A 139 -1.16 -23.65 -11.75
C SER A 139 -2.51 -23.16 -11.24
N TYR A 140 -2.79 -23.34 -9.94
CA TYR A 140 -4.08 -23.01 -9.35
C TYR A 140 -4.29 -21.49 -9.26
N PHE A 141 -3.24 -20.71 -8.98
CA PHE A 141 -3.29 -19.25 -8.90
C PHE A 141 -2.69 -18.55 -10.13
N LYS A 142 -2.72 -19.18 -11.31
CA LYS A 142 -2.14 -18.63 -12.56
C LYS A 142 -2.60 -17.20 -12.91
N GLY A 143 -3.82 -16.83 -12.53
CA GLY A 143 -4.39 -15.50 -12.78
C GLY A 143 -3.97 -14.41 -11.79
N GLN A 144 -3.26 -14.77 -10.73
CA GLN A 144 -2.82 -13.83 -9.70
C GLN A 144 -1.65 -12.97 -10.20
N ASN A 145 -1.75 -11.66 -10.01
CA ASN A 145 -0.68 -10.72 -10.32
C ASN A 145 0.45 -10.82 -9.28
N ARG A 146 1.40 -11.74 -9.49
CA ARG A 146 2.60 -11.91 -8.66
C ARG A 146 3.87 -11.59 -9.43
N THR A 147 4.74 -10.83 -8.80
CA THR A 147 6.11 -10.59 -9.25
C THR A 147 7.07 -11.32 -8.33
N TRP A 148 7.75 -12.34 -8.86
CA TRP A 148 8.76 -13.10 -8.14
C TRP A 148 10.09 -12.35 -8.05
N THR A 149 10.79 -12.48 -6.92
CA THR A 149 12.20 -12.11 -6.80
C THR A 149 13.07 -13.03 -7.66
N ALA A 150 14.27 -12.56 -8.03
CA ALA A 150 15.16 -13.31 -8.93
C ALA A 150 15.59 -14.69 -8.35
N ASP A 151 15.68 -14.78 -7.03
CA ASP A 151 15.95 -16.03 -6.29
C ASP A 151 14.73 -16.98 -6.24
N GLY A 152 13.53 -16.50 -6.58
CA GLY A 152 12.29 -17.29 -6.54
C GLY A 152 11.81 -17.63 -5.13
N LEU A 153 12.37 -17.02 -4.09
CA LEU A 153 12.00 -17.27 -2.70
C LEU A 153 11.04 -16.21 -2.12
N ALA A 154 10.76 -15.15 -2.85
CA ALA A 154 9.74 -14.20 -2.46
C ALA A 154 8.94 -13.73 -3.66
N TYR A 155 7.72 -13.25 -3.38
CA TYR A 155 6.93 -12.55 -4.37
C TYR A 155 6.27 -11.33 -3.77
N THR A 156 5.91 -10.40 -4.66
CA THR A 156 5.07 -9.26 -4.35
C THR A 156 3.81 -9.28 -5.22
N SER A 157 2.69 -8.86 -4.65
CA SER A 157 1.44 -8.63 -5.38
C SER A 157 0.88 -7.29 -4.94
N LYS A 158 0.54 -6.43 -5.89
CA LYS A 158 -0.15 -5.17 -5.62
C LYS A 158 -1.63 -5.32 -5.87
N VAL A 159 -2.43 -5.02 -4.87
CA VAL A 159 -3.90 -5.11 -4.92
C VAL A 159 -4.50 -3.75 -4.66
N GLN A 160 -5.33 -3.29 -5.58
CA GLN A 160 -6.14 -2.09 -5.39
C GLN A 160 -7.44 -2.46 -4.70
N ILE A 161 -7.72 -1.84 -3.55
CA ILE A 161 -8.97 -1.98 -2.79
C ILE A 161 -9.54 -0.60 -2.54
N GLY A 162 -10.57 -0.24 -3.31
CA GLY A 162 -11.05 1.14 -3.36
C GLY A 162 -9.93 2.10 -3.79
N ASP A 163 -9.62 3.06 -2.92
CA ASP A 163 -8.55 4.05 -3.15
C ASP A 163 -7.17 3.54 -2.67
N LEU A 164 -7.12 2.48 -1.87
CA LEU A 164 -5.88 1.97 -1.28
C LEU A 164 -5.14 1.01 -2.23
N VAL A 165 -3.83 1.20 -2.34
CA VAL A 165 -2.88 0.25 -2.93
C VAL A 165 -2.23 -0.54 -1.80
N LEU A 166 -2.50 -1.85 -1.75
CA LEU A 166 -1.83 -2.76 -0.82
C LEU A 166 -0.73 -3.52 -1.55
N ALA A 167 0.44 -3.65 -0.92
CA ALA A 167 1.45 -4.61 -1.33
C ALA A 167 1.42 -5.82 -0.40
N ILE A 168 1.15 -6.98 -0.98
CA ILE A 168 1.22 -8.28 -0.34
C ILE A 168 2.58 -8.89 -0.67
N VAL A 169 3.38 -9.19 0.35
CA VAL A 169 4.75 -9.71 0.23
C VAL A 169 4.82 -11.10 0.83
N GLY A 170 5.03 -12.12 0.00
CA GLY A 170 5.26 -13.49 0.45
C GLY A 170 6.75 -13.78 0.55
N LEU A 171 7.21 -14.20 1.73
CA LEU A 171 8.57 -14.66 1.99
C LEU A 171 8.56 -16.18 2.22
N ASP A 172 9.55 -16.86 1.65
CA ASP A 172 9.78 -18.28 1.85
C ASP A 172 10.79 -18.48 3.00
N SER A 173 10.30 -19.00 4.12
CA SER A 173 11.10 -19.45 5.25
C SER A 173 11.25 -20.97 5.33
N ALA A 174 10.71 -21.71 4.37
CA ALA A 174 10.64 -23.17 4.35
C ALA A 174 11.69 -23.82 3.45
N TRP A 175 12.34 -23.06 2.54
CA TRP A 175 13.32 -23.59 1.58
C TRP A 175 14.49 -24.36 2.21
N LEU A 176 14.80 -24.11 3.49
CA LEU A 176 15.79 -24.85 4.27
C LEU A 176 15.22 -25.53 5.52
N ALA A 177 13.93 -25.81 5.55
CA ALA A 177 13.27 -26.52 6.65
C ALA A 177 13.50 -28.04 6.62
N GLU A 178 13.47 -28.67 7.79
CA GLU A 178 13.45 -30.13 7.97
C GLU A 178 12.10 -30.62 8.51
N GLY A 179 11.42 -29.79 9.30
CA GLY A 179 10.25 -30.10 10.09
C GLY A 179 10.56 -30.45 11.55
N GLY A 180 9.59 -30.17 12.41
CA GLY A 180 9.65 -30.46 13.85
C GLY A 180 10.73 -29.65 14.60
N GLU A 181 11.16 -30.15 15.75
CA GLU A 181 12.10 -29.46 16.65
C GLU A 181 13.46 -29.13 16.00
N ALA A 182 13.84 -29.85 14.94
CA ALA A 182 15.09 -29.61 14.23
C ALA A 182 15.15 -28.23 13.57
N ASP A 183 14.01 -27.59 13.33
CA ASP A 183 13.93 -26.26 12.74
C ASP A 183 14.11 -25.12 13.73
N HIS A 184 13.94 -25.37 15.03
CA HIS A 184 14.03 -24.33 16.03
C HIS A 184 15.42 -23.68 16.06
N GLY A 185 15.49 -22.39 15.70
CA GLY A 185 16.72 -21.61 15.62
C GLY A 185 17.66 -22.00 14.48
N ASN A 186 17.19 -22.81 13.52
CA ASN A 186 18.01 -23.33 12.42
C ASN A 186 17.54 -22.89 11.02
N LEU A 187 16.35 -22.31 10.90
CA LEU A 187 15.80 -21.86 9.63
C LEU A 187 16.48 -20.59 9.12
N LEU A 188 16.27 -20.31 7.83
CA LEU A 188 16.78 -19.14 7.15
C LEU A 188 15.70 -18.58 6.23
N VAL A 189 15.57 -17.26 6.23
CA VAL A 189 14.90 -16.49 5.17
C VAL A 189 15.97 -15.91 4.25
N GLY A 190 17.05 -15.41 4.84
CA GLY A 190 18.06 -14.62 4.14
C GLY A 190 17.60 -13.18 4.01
N GLU A 191 18.29 -12.27 4.69
CA GLU A 191 18.03 -10.82 4.66
C GLU A 191 17.81 -10.25 3.24
N LYS A 192 18.58 -10.74 2.27
CA LYS A 192 18.49 -10.35 0.85
C LYS A 192 17.10 -10.58 0.25
N GLN A 193 16.41 -11.64 0.68
CA GLN A 193 15.05 -11.96 0.27
C GLN A 193 14.09 -10.82 0.65
N VAL A 194 14.19 -10.33 1.89
CA VAL A 194 13.39 -9.20 2.41
C VAL A 194 13.71 -7.91 1.64
N ILE A 195 15.00 -7.62 1.42
CA ILE A 195 15.43 -6.41 0.71
C ILE A 195 14.87 -6.39 -0.71
N ASN A 196 15.04 -7.48 -1.46
CA ASN A 196 14.57 -7.59 -2.84
C ASN A 196 13.04 -7.50 -2.92
N ALA A 197 12.33 -8.17 -2.01
CA ALA A 197 10.88 -8.14 -1.98
C ALA A 197 10.34 -6.74 -1.64
N MET A 198 10.93 -6.06 -0.66
CA MET A 198 10.55 -4.68 -0.33
C MET A 198 10.83 -3.72 -1.49
N GLN A 199 12.01 -3.83 -2.13
CA GLN A 199 12.32 -3.03 -3.32
C GLN A 199 11.28 -3.25 -4.44
N SER A 200 10.90 -4.51 -4.68
CA SER A 200 9.85 -4.85 -5.64
C SER A 200 8.48 -4.25 -5.25
N ALA A 201 8.11 -4.32 -3.97
CA ALA A 201 6.86 -3.75 -3.47
C ALA A 201 6.80 -2.22 -3.66
N TRP A 202 7.91 -1.50 -3.49
CA TRP A 202 7.99 -0.06 -3.70
C TRP A 202 8.16 0.35 -5.18
N SER A 203 8.51 -0.59 -6.06
CA SER A 203 8.74 -0.32 -7.48
C SER A 203 7.43 -0.09 -8.26
N GLY A 204 7.50 0.70 -9.34
CA GLY A 204 6.37 0.98 -10.22
C GLY A 204 5.68 2.32 -9.94
N PRO A 205 4.66 2.68 -10.73
CA PRO A 205 4.12 4.05 -10.80
C PRO A 205 3.27 4.44 -9.59
N ARG A 206 2.72 3.46 -8.85
CA ARG A 206 1.97 3.69 -7.62
C ARG A 206 2.65 2.94 -6.47
N PRO A 207 3.27 3.65 -5.51
CA PRO A 207 3.78 3.03 -4.29
C PRO A 207 2.61 2.50 -3.44
N PRO A 208 2.82 1.47 -2.61
CA PRO A 208 1.79 0.97 -1.72
C PRO A 208 1.50 1.96 -0.58
N ASN A 209 0.24 2.04 -0.17
CA ASN A 209 -0.17 2.70 1.06
C ASN A 209 0.05 1.81 2.28
N VAL A 210 -0.16 0.49 2.10
CA VAL A 210 -0.04 -0.51 3.17
C VAL A 210 0.76 -1.70 2.64
N ILE A 211 1.66 -2.21 3.48
CA ILE A 211 2.53 -3.36 3.18
C ILE A 211 2.21 -4.47 4.18
N ILE A 212 1.83 -5.63 3.66
CA ILE A 212 1.52 -6.84 4.41
C ILE A 212 2.55 -7.89 4.03
N VAL A 213 3.36 -8.29 4.99
CA VAL A 213 4.36 -9.36 4.82
C VAL A 213 3.82 -10.64 5.39
N MET A 214 4.09 -11.76 4.72
CA MET A 214 3.78 -13.09 5.24
C MET A 214 4.97 -14.03 5.09
N SER A 215 5.14 -14.89 6.09
CA SER A 215 6.09 -16.01 6.13
C SER A 215 5.46 -17.11 6.97
N HIS A 216 5.72 -18.39 6.70
CA HIS A 216 5.17 -19.43 7.56
C HIS A 216 5.75 -19.40 8.98
N HIS A 217 7.07 -19.32 9.10
CA HIS A 217 7.74 -19.38 10.39
C HIS A 217 7.89 -18.00 11.05
N PRO A 218 7.69 -17.91 12.39
CA PRO A 218 8.04 -16.71 13.14
C PRO A 218 9.56 -16.50 13.23
N PHE A 219 9.98 -15.26 13.49
CA PHE A 219 11.39 -14.87 13.41
C PHE A 219 12.33 -15.64 14.35
N HIS A 220 11.85 -16.08 15.52
CA HIS A 220 12.67 -16.80 16.49
C HIS A 220 13.03 -18.24 16.06
N LEU A 221 12.44 -18.76 14.98
CA LEU A 221 12.84 -20.04 14.39
C LEU A 221 14.08 -19.87 13.49
N LEU A 222 14.41 -18.63 13.12
CA LEU A 222 15.55 -18.34 12.27
C LEU A 222 16.87 -18.43 13.05
N ARG A 223 17.96 -18.74 12.34
CA ARG A 223 19.32 -18.67 12.89
C ARG A 223 19.61 -17.27 13.42
N GLN A 224 20.40 -17.19 14.49
CA GLN A 224 20.67 -15.93 15.20
C GLN A 224 21.17 -14.80 14.27
N PHE A 225 22.04 -15.12 13.32
CA PHE A 225 22.59 -14.11 12.39
C PHE A 225 21.56 -13.60 11.37
N ASP A 226 20.50 -14.37 11.08
CA ASP A 226 19.46 -14.03 10.10
C ASP A 226 18.22 -13.43 10.78
N HIS A 227 17.91 -13.88 12.00
CA HIS A 227 16.75 -13.46 12.79
C HIS A 227 16.66 -11.93 12.93
N LEU A 228 17.62 -11.30 13.61
CA LEU A 228 17.49 -9.88 13.96
C LEU A 228 17.48 -8.97 12.71
N PRO A 229 18.32 -9.18 11.69
CA PRO A 229 18.27 -8.36 10.48
C PRO A 229 16.98 -8.52 9.66
N VAL A 230 16.43 -9.73 9.58
CA VAL A 230 15.14 -10.01 8.91
C VAL A 230 14.00 -9.34 9.68
N GLN A 231 13.90 -9.61 10.99
CA GLN A 231 12.85 -9.03 11.84
C GLN A 231 12.87 -7.51 11.78
N THR A 232 14.05 -6.90 11.97
CA THR A 232 14.20 -5.43 12.00
C THR A 232 13.71 -4.79 10.70
N ARG A 233 14.01 -5.40 9.54
CA ARG A 233 13.55 -4.87 8.25
C ARG A 233 12.05 -5.02 8.05
N VAL A 234 11.51 -6.20 8.37
CA VAL A 234 10.07 -6.44 8.24
C VAL A 234 9.29 -5.51 9.17
N GLU A 235 9.66 -5.41 10.45
CA GLU A 235 8.96 -4.54 11.42
C GLU A 235 9.16 -3.05 11.14
N ARG A 236 10.23 -2.66 10.42
CA ARG A 236 10.45 -1.28 9.98
C ARG A 236 9.61 -0.92 8.75
N ASP A 237 9.47 -1.81 7.78
CA ASP A 237 8.91 -1.43 6.47
C ASP A 237 7.47 -1.94 6.26
N ALA A 238 7.04 -2.96 7.01
CA ALA A 238 5.68 -3.51 6.93
C ALA A 238 4.74 -2.90 7.98
N HIS A 239 3.45 -2.89 7.65
CA HIS A 239 2.38 -2.56 8.57
C HIS A 239 1.80 -3.81 9.25
N PHE A 240 1.83 -4.94 8.54
CA PHE A 240 1.40 -6.24 9.07
C PHE A 240 2.44 -7.32 8.76
N PHE A 241 2.67 -8.20 9.73
CA PHE A 241 3.43 -9.43 9.53
C PHE A 241 2.58 -10.64 9.95
N HIS A 242 2.27 -11.51 8.99
CA HIS A 242 1.48 -12.71 9.22
C HIS A 242 2.35 -13.96 9.22
N HIS A 243 2.14 -14.84 10.19
CA HIS A 243 2.77 -16.15 10.21
C HIS A 243 1.89 -17.25 10.81
N GLY A 244 2.34 -18.50 10.68
CA GLY A 244 1.70 -19.70 11.19
C GLY A 244 2.61 -20.49 12.13
N HIS A 245 2.68 -21.80 11.92
CA HIS A 245 3.64 -22.78 12.48
C HIS A 245 3.40 -23.15 13.96
N LEU A 246 3.15 -22.16 14.82
CA LEU A 246 2.99 -22.40 16.26
C LEU A 246 1.60 -22.90 16.65
N HIS A 247 0.65 -22.91 15.70
CA HIS A 247 -0.76 -23.29 15.89
C HIS A 247 -1.48 -22.48 16.99
N GLN A 248 -0.95 -21.31 17.35
CA GLN A 248 -1.47 -20.44 18.40
C GLN A 248 -1.81 -19.08 17.81
N ALA A 249 -3.07 -18.68 17.97
CA ALA A 249 -3.51 -17.36 17.58
C ALA A 249 -3.07 -16.31 18.60
N TRP A 250 -2.38 -15.26 18.15
CA TRP A 250 -1.98 -14.13 18.99
C TRP A 250 -1.63 -12.91 18.14
N THR A 251 -1.62 -11.74 18.78
CA THR A 251 -1.18 -10.49 18.15
C THR A 251 -0.05 -9.82 18.97
N ARG A 252 0.83 -9.07 18.29
CA ARG A 252 1.82 -8.22 18.94
C ARG A 252 2.11 -7.01 18.10
N LEU A 253 2.16 -5.86 18.75
CA LEU A 253 2.63 -4.62 18.12
C LEU A 253 4.14 -4.44 18.33
N SER A 254 4.83 -4.05 17.27
CA SER A 254 6.26 -3.71 17.26
C SER A 254 6.49 -2.27 16.78
N GLY A 255 7.59 -1.65 17.22
CA GLY A 255 8.06 -0.31 16.81
C GLY A 255 8.33 0.67 17.96
N PRO A 256 8.96 1.83 17.69
CA PRO A 256 9.36 2.82 18.72
C PRO A 256 8.22 3.35 19.62
N SER A 257 6.98 3.26 19.13
CA SER A 257 5.73 3.60 19.82
C SER A 257 4.79 2.40 20.00
N GLY A 258 5.20 1.19 19.60
CA GLY A 258 4.34 0.01 19.61
C GLY A 258 3.14 0.11 18.65
N SER A 259 3.29 0.74 17.48
CA SER A 259 2.18 0.90 16.52
C SER A 259 2.58 0.77 15.04
N ARG A 260 3.82 0.38 14.75
CA ARG A 260 4.36 0.41 13.38
C ARG A 260 4.03 -0.85 12.58
N CYS A 261 4.19 -2.02 13.20
CA CYS A 261 3.90 -3.31 12.56
C CYS A 261 3.11 -4.20 13.52
N LEU A 262 1.95 -4.67 13.08
CA LEU A 262 1.16 -5.69 13.77
C LEU A 262 1.58 -7.07 13.31
N THR A 263 2.19 -7.85 14.20
CA THR A 263 2.38 -9.27 13.99
C THR A 263 1.11 -10.03 14.36
N VAL A 264 0.64 -10.88 13.45
CA VAL A 264 -0.52 -11.76 13.65
C VAL A 264 -0.06 -13.19 13.44
N GLY A 265 0.02 -13.95 14.54
CA GLY A 265 0.22 -15.39 14.52
C GLY A 265 -1.11 -16.09 14.34
N ALA A 266 -1.23 -16.98 13.36
CA ALA A 266 -2.42 -17.79 13.14
C ALA A 266 -2.48 -19.01 14.07
N GLY A 267 -3.69 -19.33 14.54
CA GLY A 267 -3.99 -20.68 15.00
C GLY A 267 -4.08 -21.64 13.81
N ALA A 268 -3.94 -22.94 14.06
CA ALA A 268 -4.03 -23.92 12.98
C ALA A 268 -5.46 -24.07 12.48
N SER A 269 -5.68 -23.94 11.18
CA SER A 269 -7.00 -24.14 10.58
C SER A 269 -7.42 -25.61 10.61
N TYR A 270 -6.46 -26.53 10.58
CA TYR A 270 -6.73 -27.93 10.90
C TYR A 270 -5.48 -28.66 11.41
N THR A 271 -5.58 -29.28 12.59
CA THR A 271 -4.60 -30.28 13.06
C THR A 271 -5.25 -31.66 13.22
N THR A 272 -6.33 -31.69 13.99
CA THR A 272 -7.24 -32.84 14.11
C THR A 272 -8.65 -32.32 14.39
N ARG A 273 -9.66 -33.18 14.26
CA ARG A 273 -11.03 -32.82 14.65
C ARG A 273 -11.18 -32.40 16.12
N HIS A 274 -10.29 -32.84 17.00
CA HIS A 274 -10.34 -32.58 18.45
C HIS A 274 -9.41 -31.45 18.90
N SER A 275 -8.63 -30.87 17.99
CA SER A 275 -7.75 -29.75 18.26
C SER A 275 -8.51 -28.43 18.35
N LEU A 276 -7.86 -27.40 18.90
CA LEU A 276 -8.35 -26.02 18.88
C LEU A 276 -8.10 -25.41 17.49
N ASN A 277 -8.86 -25.86 16.49
CA ASN A 277 -8.75 -25.35 15.13
C ASN A 277 -9.27 -23.91 15.08
N ALA A 278 -8.60 -23.03 14.34
CA ALA A 278 -8.91 -21.61 14.34
C ALA A 278 -8.63 -20.91 13.00
N TYR A 279 -9.24 -19.75 12.85
CA TYR A 279 -8.91 -18.77 11.81
C TYR A 279 -9.14 -17.36 12.35
N SER A 280 -8.57 -16.36 11.69
CA SER A 280 -8.76 -14.95 12.08
C SER A 280 -9.26 -14.11 10.93
N ILE A 281 -10.10 -13.13 11.23
CA ILE A 281 -10.43 -12.02 10.33
C ILE A 281 -9.71 -10.79 10.84
N VAL A 282 -8.97 -10.15 9.96
CA VAL A 282 -8.27 -8.90 10.25
C VAL A 282 -8.93 -7.77 9.48
N GLU A 283 -9.12 -6.66 10.17
CA GLU A 283 -9.76 -5.46 9.66
C GLU A 283 -8.81 -4.28 9.82
N LEU A 284 -8.79 -3.44 8.80
CA LEU A 284 -8.06 -2.19 8.76
C LEU A 284 -9.05 -1.08 8.43
N ASP A 285 -9.02 0.02 9.17
CA ASP A 285 -9.67 1.28 8.80
C ASP A 285 -8.63 2.41 8.84
N VAL A 286 -8.32 2.96 7.67
CA VAL A 286 -7.31 4.03 7.55
C VAL A 286 -7.86 5.42 7.88
N VAL A 287 -9.19 5.60 7.89
CA VAL A 287 -9.83 6.87 8.24
C VAL A 287 -9.81 7.03 9.75
N ASP A 288 -10.24 6.00 10.48
CA ASP A 288 -10.19 5.99 11.93
C ASP A 288 -8.80 5.62 12.48
N ALA A 289 -7.89 5.19 11.61
CA ALA A 289 -6.54 4.71 11.93
C ALA A 289 -6.58 3.62 13.01
N VAL A 290 -7.42 2.61 12.79
CA VAL A 290 -7.59 1.47 13.67
C VAL A 290 -7.43 0.17 12.89
N GLN A 291 -6.93 -0.84 13.59
CA GLN A 291 -6.85 -2.21 13.09
C GLN A 291 -7.44 -3.16 14.12
N GLY A 292 -8.07 -4.22 13.65
CA GLY A 292 -8.73 -5.19 14.52
C GLY A 292 -8.49 -6.63 14.10
N VAL A 293 -8.43 -7.53 15.08
CA VAL A 293 -8.31 -8.98 14.86
C VAL A 293 -9.43 -9.71 15.61
N SER A 294 -10.20 -10.50 14.87
CA SER A 294 -11.22 -11.38 15.41
C SER A 294 -10.83 -12.83 15.17
N THR A 295 -10.53 -13.57 16.24
CA THR A 295 -10.12 -14.98 16.15
C THR A 295 -11.29 -15.90 16.48
N PHE A 296 -11.59 -16.83 15.58
CA PHE A 296 -12.66 -17.80 15.74
C PHE A 296 -12.06 -19.18 15.98
N VAL A 297 -12.55 -19.87 17.00
CA VAL A 297 -12.07 -21.19 17.41
C VAL A 297 -13.20 -22.21 17.29
N TYR A 298 -12.85 -23.37 16.75
CA TYR A 298 -13.73 -24.52 16.60
C TYR A 298 -13.95 -25.21 17.94
N ASN A 299 -15.21 -25.48 18.28
CA ASN A 299 -15.58 -26.31 19.42
C ASN A 299 -15.85 -27.74 18.96
N PRO A 300 -14.98 -28.73 19.28
CA PRO A 300 -15.15 -30.11 18.84
C PRO A 300 -16.45 -30.79 19.32
N SER A 301 -16.97 -30.36 20.48
CA SER A 301 -18.20 -30.93 21.05
C SER A 301 -19.44 -30.43 20.35
N GLY A 302 -19.45 -29.15 19.94
CA GLY A 302 -20.58 -28.52 19.25
C GLY A 302 -20.50 -28.63 17.73
N GLY A 303 -19.31 -28.84 17.17
CA GLY A 303 -19.08 -28.85 15.73
C GLY A 303 -19.28 -27.49 15.08
N THR A 304 -18.97 -26.40 15.79
CA THR A 304 -19.18 -25.02 15.32
C THR A 304 -18.02 -24.12 15.72
N TYR A 305 -17.80 -23.05 14.95
CA TYR A 305 -16.89 -21.97 15.33
C TYR A 305 -17.59 -20.92 16.18
N SER A 306 -16.83 -20.28 17.07
CA SER A 306 -17.25 -19.11 17.84
C SER A 306 -16.07 -18.19 18.09
N LEU A 307 -16.33 -16.92 18.37
CA LEU A 307 -15.29 -15.95 18.72
C LEU A 307 -14.57 -16.38 20.01
N ALA A 308 -13.24 -16.37 20.02
CA ALA A 308 -12.41 -16.87 21.12
C ALA A 308 -12.34 -15.91 22.33
N GLY A 309 -12.81 -14.68 22.17
CA GLY A 309 -12.78 -13.60 23.17
C GLY A 309 -13.42 -12.34 22.61
N ASP A 310 -13.02 -11.17 23.09
CA ASP A 310 -13.41 -9.90 22.45
C ASP A 310 -12.53 -9.62 21.23
N LYS A 311 -13.05 -8.83 20.30
CA LYS A 311 -12.27 -8.32 19.16
C LYS A 311 -11.11 -7.47 19.68
N GLU A 312 -9.89 -7.84 19.32
CA GLU A 312 -8.70 -7.06 19.64
C GLU A 312 -8.65 -5.85 18.72
N ILE A 313 -8.77 -4.63 19.25
CA ILE A 313 -8.70 -3.38 18.47
C ILE A 313 -7.49 -2.58 18.96
N SER A 314 -6.67 -2.11 18.01
CA SER A 314 -5.48 -1.33 18.27
C SER A 314 -5.43 -0.11 17.36
N PRO A 315 -4.81 1.01 17.80
CA PRO A 315 -4.48 2.09 16.89
C PRO A 315 -3.50 1.60 15.82
N MET A 316 -3.62 2.15 14.62
CA MET A 316 -2.68 1.97 13.53
C MET A 316 -1.87 3.25 13.36
N ASP A 317 -0.55 3.13 13.30
CA ASP A 317 0.32 4.25 12.95
C ASP A 317 0.77 4.13 11.49
N ILE A 318 0.26 5.02 10.65
CA ILE A 318 0.67 5.13 9.25
C ILE A 318 1.75 6.20 9.16
N THR A 319 2.97 5.79 8.82
CA THR A 319 4.07 6.73 8.60
C THR A 319 3.85 7.43 7.26
N PRO A 320 3.71 8.76 7.22
CA PRO A 320 3.51 9.48 5.97
C PRO A 320 4.74 9.37 5.06
N THR A 321 4.51 9.13 3.76
CA THR A 321 5.59 9.17 2.74
C THR A 321 5.97 10.60 2.35
N SER A 322 5.14 11.58 2.69
CA SER A 322 5.36 13.00 2.41
C SER A 322 4.63 13.85 3.45
N HIS A 323 5.15 15.05 3.71
CA HIS A 323 4.58 15.96 4.71
C HIS A 323 3.88 17.14 4.04
N CYS A 324 2.61 17.34 4.38
CA CYS A 324 1.87 18.54 4.00
C CYS A 324 2.21 19.67 4.98
N SER A 325 2.43 20.87 4.45
CA SER A 325 2.66 22.06 5.28
C SER A 325 1.35 22.65 5.79
N VAL A 326 1.37 23.36 6.92
CA VAL A 326 0.17 24.03 7.45
C VAL A 326 -0.37 25.03 6.43
N ARG A 327 0.53 25.77 5.75
CA ARG A 327 0.14 26.73 4.72
C ARG A 327 -0.59 26.07 3.55
N GLU A 328 0.02 25.03 2.99
CA GLU A 328 -0.52 24.34 1.81
C GLU A 328 -1.90 23.74 2.10
N LEU A 329 -2.07 23.15 3.29
CA LEU A 329 -3.37 22.65 3.74
C LEU A 329 -4.38 23.77 3.96
N ALA A 330 -4.01 24.86 4.62
CA ALA A 330 -4.92 25.97 4.90
C ALA A 330 -5.42 26.64 3.61
N GLU A 331 -4.53 26.94 2.67
CA GLU A 331 -4.87 27.52 1.37
C GLU A 331 -5.71 26.58 0.52
N ALA A 332 -5.50 25.26 0.62
CA ALA A 332 -6.35 24.28 -0.04
C ALA A 332 -7.73 24.20 0.63
N MET A 333 -7.81 24.11 1.95
CA MET A 333 -9.07 24.10 2.69
C MET A 333 -9.92 25.33 2.36
N GLN A 334 -9.35 26.53 2.33
CA GLN A 334 -10.06 27.78 1.97
C GLN A 334 -10.62 27.81 0.54
N ARG A 335 -10.04 27.02 -0.38
CA ARG A 335 -10.58 26.87 -1.75
C ARG A 335 -11.78 25.92 -1.80
N HIS A 336 -11.86 24.96 -0.87
CA HIS A 336 -12.91 23.94 -0.81
C HIS A 336 -14.04 24.25 0.18
N SER A 337 -13.75 24.95 1.28
CA SER A 337 -14.76 25.53 2.16
C SER A 337 -15.26 26.86 1.58
N SER A 338 -16.40 27.38 2.08
CA SER A 338 -16.81 28.75 1.75
C SER A 338 -15.62 29.69 2.01
N ARG A 339 -15.31 30.61 1.08
CA ARG A 339 -14.16 31.53 1.07
C ARG A 339 -13.89 32.32 2.37
N ASP A 340 -14.74 32.20 3.38
CA ASP A 340 -14.72 32.88 4.68
C ASP A 340 -14.23 31.98 5.85
N ASP A 341 -13.47 30.92 5.58
CA ASP A 341 -12.90 30.07 6.64
C ASP A 341 -11.73 30.77 7.36
N GLN A 342 -12.11 31.64 8.29
CA GLN A 342 -11.22 32.52 9.07
C GLN A 342 -10.17 31.75 9.88
N TYR A 343 -10.42 30.49 10.22
CA TYR A 343 -9.58 29.68 11.12
C TYR A 343 -8.83 28.54 10.41
N ALA A 344 -8.69 28.62 9.09
CA ALA A 344 -8.12 27.54 8.28
C ALA A 344 -6.69 27.15 8.69
N TYR A 345 -5.86 28.08 9.17
CA TYR A 345 -4.49 27.76 9.60
C TYR A 345 -4.48 27.01 10.93
N TYR A 346 -5.30 27.42 11.90
CA TYR A 346 -5.47 26.69 13.15
C TYR A 346 -6.02 25.28 12.92
N LEU A 347 -7.07 25.14 12.09
CA LEU A 347 -7.65 23.84 11.75
C LEU A 347 -6.63 22.94 11.04
N SER A 348 -5.86 23.49 10.10
CA SER A 348 -4.78 22.76 9.42
C SER A 348 -3.69 22.31 10.39
N ALA A 349 -3.31 23.16 11.35
CA ALA A 349 -2.34 22.80 12.37
C ALA A 349 -2.85 21.68 13.31
N LEU A 350 -4.16 21.60 13.58
CA LEU A 350 -4.77 20.48 14.29
C LEU A 350 -4.73 19.19 13.46
N VAL A 351 -5.14 19.26 12.18
CA VAL A 351 -5.14 18.12 11.25
C VAL A 351 -3.74 17.51 11.12
N LEU A 352 -2.71 18.35 11.08
CA LEU A 352 -1.31 17.93 10.96
C LEU A 352 -0.64 17.63 12.31
N GLY A 353 -1.37 17.71 13.43
CA GLY A 353 -0.87 17.40 14.77
C GLY A 353 0.15 18.40 15.32
N GLN A 354 0.32 19.58 14.70
CA GLN A 354 1.17 20.66 15.22
C GLN A 354 0.50 21.41 16.39
N LYS A 355 -0.82 21.32 16.48
CA LYS A 355 -1.63 21.70 17.64
C LYS A 355 -2.40 20.47 18.11
N SER A 356 -2.62 20.36 19.42
CA SER A 356 -3.24 19.19 20.05
C SER A 356 -4.51 19.50 20.84
N GLU A 357 -4.88 20.77 20.94
CA GLU A 357 -5.97 21.26 21.78
C GLU A 357 -7.15 21.72 20.91
N PHE A 358 -8.30 21.06 21.07
CA PHE A 358 -9.54 21.32 20.35
C PHE A 358 -10.52 22.12 21.23
N PRO A 359 -11.33 23.02 20.66
CA PRO A 359 -12.35 23.74 21.42
C PRO A 359 -13.42 22.77 21.93
N ILE A 360 -13.85 22.93 23.18
CA ILE A 360 -14.90 22.13 23.81
C ILE A 360 -16.03 22.99 24.37
N ALA A 361 -17.22 22.39 24.50
CA ALA A 361 -18.37 23.08 25.09
C ALA A 361 -18.12 23.36 26.59
N GLY A 362 -18.02 24.65 26.94
CA GLY A 362 -17.84 25.15 28.32
C GLY A 362 -18.84 26.24 28.71
N SER A 363 -18.85 26.57 30.02
CA SER A 363 -19.91 27.33 30.70
C SER A 363 -19.76 28.86 30.74
N ASP A 364 -18.71 29.44 30.12
CA ASP A 364 -18.61 30.88 29.72
C ASP A 364 -17.18 31.25 29.29
N GLU A 365 -16.16 30.57 29.83
CA GLU A 365 -14.75 30.74 29.42
C GLU A 365 -14.40 29.80 28.25
N PRO A 366 -13.47 30.20 27.35
CA PRO A 366 -13.03 29.35 26.26
C PRO A 366 -12.23 28.16 26.82
N MET A 367 -12.76 26.96 26.61
CA MET A 367 -12.15 25.71 27.05
C MET A 367 -11.61 24.94 25.86
N PHE A 368 -10.42 24.39 26.01
CA PHE A 368 -9.79 23.51 25.04
C PHE A 368 -9.32 22.23 25.72
N ALA A 369 -9.31 21.13 24.98
CA ALA A 369 -8.87 19.85 25.50
C ALA A 369 -8.18 19.00 24.44
N SER A 370 -7.39 18.03 24.88
CA SER A 370 -6.80 17.04 23.98
C SER A 370 -7.89 16.15 23.35
N ILE A 371 -7.57 15.54 22.22
CA ILE A 371 -8.49 14.61 21.54
C ILE A 371 -8.96 13.46 22.45
N GLU A 372 -8.11 13.00 23.38
CA GLU A 372 -8.46 11.96 24.35
C GLU A 372 -9.61 12.39 25.27
N VAL A 373 -9.55 13.64 25.75
CA VAL A 373 -10.61 14.22 26.58
C VAL A 373 -11.86 14.43 25.74
N VAL A 374 -11.74 15.00 24.54
CA VAL A 374 -12.87 15.26 23.63
C VAL A 374 -13.66 13.97 23.33
N ARG A 375 -12.97 12.85 23.08
CA ARG A 375 -13.60 11.54 22.84
C ARG A 375 -14.43 11.05 24.02
N SER A 376 -14.07 11.42 25.26
CA SER A 376 -14.81 11.05 26.48
C SER A 376 -16.03 11.93 26.77
N MET A 377 -16.17 13.05 26.07
CA MET A 377 -17.29 13.99 26.26
C MET A 377 -18.57 13.50 25.55
N PRO A 378 -19.76 13.98 25.98
CA PRO A 378 -21.02 13.75 25.26
C PRO A 378 -20.95 14.24 23.81
N ASP A 379 -21.80 13.68 22.96
CA ASP A 379 -21.87 14.05 21.55
C ASP A 379 -22.26 15.52 21.37
N SER A 380 -21.51 16.22 20.52
CA SER A 380 -21.67 17.64 20.23
C SER A 380 -21.01 17.98 18.89
N SER A 381 -21.46 19.06 18.26
CA SER A 381 -20.93 19.52 16.97
C SER A 381 -19.40 19.75 17.00
N LEU A 382 -18.86 20.20 18.14
CA LEU A 382 -17.42 20.40 18.33
C LEU A 382 -16.65 19.08 18.46
N LYS A 383 -17.24 18.06 19.10
CA LYS A 383 -16.66 16.71 19.17
C LYS A 383 -16.64 16.05 17.79
N ASP A 384 -17.71 16.20 17.02
CA ASP A 384 -17.81 15.67 15.65
C ASP A 384 -16.74 16.32 14.77
N MET A 385 -16.63 17.65 14.81
CA MET A 385 -15.58 18.40 14.12
C MET A 385 -14.17 17.92 14.50
N ALA A 386 -13.87 17.80 15.79
CA ALA A 386 -12.56 17.32 16.25
C ALA A 386 -12.26 15.91 15.72
N THR A 387 -13.26 15.03 15.70
CA THR A 387 -13.14 13.66 15.17
C THR A 387 -12.86 13.67 13.67
N ASP A 388 -13.57 14.49 12.90
CA ASP A 388 -13.41 14.62 11.46
C ASP A 388 -12.05 15.23 11.06
N LEU A 389 -11.53 16.19 11.84
CA LEU A 389 -10.19 16.76 11.60
C LEU A 389 -9.09 15.71 11.81
N ILE A 390 -9.23 14.85 12.82
CA ILE A 390 -8.30 13.73 13.04
C ILE A 390 -8.38 12.72 11.89
N ARG A 391 -9.60 12.40 11.43
CA ARG A 391 -9.83 11.54 10.27
C ARG A 391 -9.18 12.09 9.00
N LEU A 392 -9.30 13.40 8.76
CA LEU A 392 -8.61 14.06 7.66
C LEU A 392 -7.09 13.96 7.80
N GLY A 393 -6.56 14.13 9.02
CA GLY A 393 -5.14 13.96 9.30
C GLY A 393 -4.63 12.56 8.96
N ASN A 394 -5.40 11.53 9.31
CA ASN A 394 -5.09 10.14 8.97
C ASN A 394 -5.10 9.92 7.44
N LEU A 395 -6.11 10.44 6.74
CA LEU A 395 -6.18 10.37 5.28
C LEU A 395 -4.99 11.07 4.60
N LEU A 396 -4.56 12.23 5.11
CA LEU A 396 -3.37 12.91 4.59
C LEU A 396 -2.11 12.07 4.79
N LYS A 397 -1.95 11.40 5.93
CA LYS A 397 -0.80 10.48 6.13
C LYS A 397 -0.73 9.37 5.08
N VAL A 398 -1.89 8.90 4.61
CA VAL A 398 -2.02 7.80 3.65
C VAL A 398 -1.81 8.25 2.21
N PHE A 399 -2.47 9.34 1.81
CA PHE A 399 -2.64 9.70 0.40
C PHE A 399 -1.78 10.90 -0.04
N TYR A 400 -1.38 11.76 0.90
CA TYR A 400 -0.62 12.97 0.53
C TYR A 400 0.79 12.61 0.02
N GLY A 401 1.18 13.23 -1.09
CA GLY A 401 2.41 12.92 -1.83
C GLY A 401 2.24 11.85 -2.91
N GLN A 402 1.15 11.06 -2.85
CA GLN A 402 0.78 10.12 -3.92
C GLN A 402 -0.36 10.66 -4.78
N GLU A 403 -1.21 11.50 -4.20
CA GLU A 403 -2.32 12.19 -4.87
C GLU A 403 -2.26 13.71 -4.63
N PRO A 404 -2.76 14.54 -5.56
CA PRO A 404 -2.88 15.98 -5.34
C PRO A 404 -3.78 16.28 -4.14
N LEU A 405 -3.35 17.22 -3.29
CA LEU A 405 -4.09 17.61 -2.07
C LEU A 405 -5.54 18.00 -2.35
N ASP A 406 -5.78 18.76 -3.43
CA ASP A 406 -7.13 19.18 -3.83
C ASP A 406 -8.05 18.01 -4.17
N HIS A 407 -7.52 16.92 -4.73
CA HIS A 407 -8.32 15.72 -4.98
C HIS A 407 -8.70 15.02 -3.67
N ILE A 408 -7.75 14.92 -2.72
CA ILE A 408 -8.01 14.33 -1.40
C ILE A 408 -9.12 15.13 -0.70
N LEU A 409 -8.99 16.45 -0.64
CA LEU A 409 -10.00 17.32 -0.03
C LEU A 409 -11.35 17.22 -0.73
N SER A 410 -11.39 17.29 -2.06
CA SER A 410 -12.65 17.20 -2.84
C SER A 410 -13.39 15.89 -2.57
N ARG A 411 -12.67 14.76 -2.54
CA ARG A 411 -13.24 13.43 -2.30
C ARG A 411 -13.88 13.31 -0.92
N HIS A 412 -13.36 14.04 0.06
CA HIS A 412 -13.81 14.00 1.45
C HIS A 412 -14.51 15.29 1.92
N ALA A 413 -14.89 16.19 1.01
CA ALA A 413 -15.45 17.50 1.34
C ALA A 413 -16.69 17.43 2.26
N ALA A 414 -17.53 16.39 2.08
CA ALA A 414 -18.70 16.17 2.92
C ALA A 414 -18.37 15.96 4.41
N MET A 415 -17.15 15.48 4.73
CA MET A 415 -16.66 15.27 6.09
C MET A 415 -16.44 16.59 6.84
N PHE A 416 -16.10 17.67 6.12
CA PHE A 416 -15.71 18.94 6.75
C PHE A 416 -16.49 20.18 6.30
N ALA A 417 -17.49 20.02 5.41
CA ALA A 417 -18.31 21.12 4.92
C ALA A 417 -19.06 21.90 6.03
N GLY A 418 -19.31 21.28 7.19
CA GLY A 418 -20.01 21.90 8.32
C GLY A 418 -19.11 22.52 9.39
N HIS A 419 -17.78 22.41 9.28
CA HIS A 419 -16.87 22.78 10.37
C HIS A 419 -16.81 24.29 10.59
N ALA A 420 -16.55 25.07 9.54
CA ALA A 420 -16.45 26.53 9.64
C ALA A 420 -17.76 27.18 10.15
N PRO A 421 -18.96 26.85 9.61
CA PRO A 421 -20.21 27.37 10.16
C PRO A 421 -20.43 27.00 11.63
N THR A 422 -20.06 25.78 12.03
CA THR A 422 -20.17 25.33 13.43
C THR A 422 -19.29 26.18 14.34
N LEU A 423 -18.02 26.40 13.95
CA LEU A 423 -17.09 27.18 14.75
C LEU A 423 -17.54 28.65 14.85
N MET A 424 -18.01 29.22 13.74
CA MET A 424 -18.54 30.60 13.71
C MET A 424 -19.77 30.76 14.60
N ALA A 425 -20.68 29.79 14.61
CA ALA A 425 -21.85 29.80 15.48
C ALA A 425 -21.45 29.77 16.97
N GLU A 426 -20.47 28.94 17.34
CA GLU A 426 -19.93 28.90 18.71
C GLU A 426 -19.23 30.22 19.09
N CYS A 427 -18.47 30.83 18.17
CA CYS A 427 -17.83 32.12 18.41
C CYS A 427 -18.86 33.25 18.57
N ALA A 428 -19.95 33.22 17.78
CA ALA A 428 -21.03 34.18 17.90
C ALA A 428 -21.77 34.07 19.24
N ALA A 429 -21.94 32.84 19.75
CA ALA A 429 -22.50 32.60 21.08
C ALA A 429 -21.53 32.99 22.20
N LYS A 430 -20.21 32.86 21.98
CA LYS A 430 -19.15 33.04 22.99
C LYS A 430 -18.01 33.90 22.42
N PRO A 431 -18.07 35.24 22.51
CA PRO A 431 -17.07 36.12 21.90
C PRO A 431 -15.62 35.86 22.35
N ARG A 432 -15.40 35.47 23.61
CA ARG A 432 -14.07 35.11 24.14
C ARG A 432 -13.44 33.89 23.46
N LEU A 433 -14.28 32.96 22.95
CA LEU A 433 -13.80 31.83 22.15
C LEU A 433 -13.26 32.33 20.80
N GLY A 434 -13.96 33.27 20.17
CA GLY A 434 -13.49 33.91 18.93
C GLY A 434 -12.15 34.62 19.12
N GLU A 435 -11.99 35.44 20.17
CA GLU A 435 -10.71 36.10 20.49
C GLU A 435 -9.57 35.09 20.67
N ARG A 436 -9.84 33.98 21.35
CA ARG A 436 -8.84 32.93 21.58
C ARG A 436 -8.49 32.17 20.30
N LEU A 437 -9.47 31.86 19.46
CA LEU A 437 -9.23 31.20 18.18
C LEU A 437 -8.48 32.10 17.20
N ASP A 438 -8.75 33.41 17.21
CA ASP A 438 -7.98 34.39 16.44
C ASP A 438 -6.49 34.42 16.85
N GLU A 439 -6.20 34.29 18.14
CA GLU A 439 -4.81 34.14 18.63
C GLU A 439 -4.17 32.84 18.13
N LEU A 440 -4.88 31.72 18.26
CA LEU A 440 -4.38 30.40 17.84
C LEU A 440 -4.15 30.32 16.32
N ASP A 441 -5.02 30.94 15.53
CA ASP A 441 -4.87 31.00 14.08
C ASP A 441 -3.69 31.89 13.67
N ARG A 442 -3.53 33.08 14.29
CA ARG A 442 -2.33 33.91 14.08
C ARG A 442 -1.05 33.18 14.47
N ASP A 443 -1.07 32.38 15.54
CA ASP A 443 0.06 31.53 15.91
C ASP A 443 0.36 30.48 14.83
N ALA A 444 -0.67 29.81 14.32
CA ALA A 444 -0.52 28.83 13.25
C ALA A 444 -0.01 29.47 11.94
N GLN A 445 -0.50 30.66 11.58
CA GLN A 445 0.01 31.44 10.44
C GLN A 445 1.50 31.78 10.61
N ARG A 446 1.92 32.17 11.83
CA ARG A 446 3.34 32.44 12.11
C ARG A 446 4.20 31.19 11.98
N LEU A 447 3.73 30.05 12.50
CA LEU A 447 4.42 28.76 12.34
C LEU A 447 4.54 28.38 10.86
N ALA A 448 3.45 28.49 10.09
CA ALA A 448 3.43 28.29 8.64
C ALA A 448 4.26 29.32 7.85
N GLY A 449 4.57 30.47 8.47
CA GLY A 449 5.49 31.49 7.97
C GLY A 449 6.97 31.16 8.17
N LEU A 450 7.27 30.38 9.21
CA LEU A 450 8.62 29.97 9.62
C LEU A 450 9.02 28.58 9.09
N GLU A 451 8.04 27.76 8.67
CA GLU A 451 8.33 26.50 7.98
C GLU A 451 9.28 26.78 6.82
N PRO A 452 10.43 26.08 6.75
CA PRO A 452 11.37 26.28 5.66
C PRO A 452 10.60 26.04 4.38
N LYS A 453 10.51 27.06 3.53
CA LYS A 453 10.03 26.88 2.17
C LYS A 453 10.73 25.64 1.61
N LYS A 454 10.00 24.76 0.89
CA LYS A 454 10.57 23.55 0.27
C LYS A 454 11.96 23.90 -0.33
N PRO A 455 12.98 23.05 -0.23
CA PRO A 455 14.27 23.33 -0.84
C PRO A 455 14.06 23.83 -2.27
N PHE A 456 14.67 24.96 -2.61
CA PHE A 456 14.53 25.61 -3.92
C PHE A 456 13.14 26.18 -4.27
N GLN A 457 12.24 26.38 -3.30
CA GLN A 457 10.92 26.97 -3.55
C GLN A 457 11.01 28.34 -4.23
N HIS A 458 11.99 29.19 -3.88
CA HIS A 458 12.19 30.46 -4.60
C HIS A 458 12.48 30.23 -6.09
N THR A 459 13.19 29.15 -6.43
CA THR A 459 13.45 28.77 -7.82
C THR A 459 12.18 28.28 -8.51
N TYR A 460 11.34 27.51 -7.81
CA TYR A 460 10.03 27.09 -8.34
C TYR A 460 9.08 28.27 -8.52
N ASP A 461 8.96 29.15 -7.52
CA ASP A 461 8.17 30.39 -7.57
C ASP A 461 8.61 31.23 -8.79
N LEU A 462 9.92 31.38 -8.99
CA LEU A 462 10.48 32.09 -10.15
C LEU A 462 10.11 31.40 -11.48
N PHE A 463 10.17 30.06 -11.57
CA PHE A 463 9.75 29.38 -12.80
C PHE A 463 8.27 29.62 -13.11
N ASP A 464 7.40 29.51 -12.11
CA ASP A 464 5.97 29.72 -12.27
C ASP A 464 5.65 31.17 -12.66
N GLU A 465 6.33 32.16 -12.06
CA GLU A 465 6.22 33.57 -12.42
C GLU A 465 6.62 33.82 -13.88
N LEU A 466 7.74 33.24 -14.34
CA LEU A 466 8.22 33.40 -15.71
C LEU A 466 7.28 32.73 -16.74
N VAL A 467 6.71 31.57 -16.40
CA VAL A 467 5.67 30.93 -17.21
C VAL A 467 4.43 31.82 -17.30
N ALA A 468 3.97 32.37 -16.17
CA ALA A 468 2.78 33.22 -16.11
C ALA A 468 2.96 34.53 -16.89
N GLN A 469 4.17 35.08 -16.92
CA GLN A 469 4.53 36.30 -17.66
C GLN A 469 4.86 36.03 -19.14
N GLY A 470 5.01 34.76 -19.55
CA GLY A 470 5.39 34.39 -20.91
C GLY A 470 6.86 34.71 -21.25
N GLU A 471 7.72 34.84 -20.24
CA GLU A 471 9.14 35.18 -20.36
C GLU A 471 9.99 33.93 -20.68
N TRP A 472 9.77 33.35 -21.86
CA TRP A 472 10.30 32.03 -22.21
C TRP A 472 11.83 31.95 -22.29
N ASP A 473 12.50 32.99 -22.82
CA ASP A 473 13.97 33.00 -22.89
C ASP A 473 14.61 33.04 -21.51
N LEU A 474 14.03 33.82 -20.59
CA LEU A 474 14.49 33.89 -19.21
C LEU A 474 14.19 32.60 -18.46
N LEU A 475 13.01 31.99 -18.67
CA LEU A 475 12.67 30.67 -18.13
C LEU A 475 13.68 29.61 -18.57
N LYS A 476 14.03 29.57 -19.87
CA LYS A 476 15.04 28.64 -20.41
C LYS A 476 16.39 28.85 -19.72
N GLU A 477 16.83 30.08 -19.57
CA GLU A 477 18.10 30.41 -18.92
C GLU A 477 18.14 29.94 -17.47
N GLN A 478 17.11 30.29 -16.69
CA GLN A 478 17.03 29.93 -15.27
C GLN A 478 16.91 28.41 -15.09
N ALA A 479 16.06 27.75 -15.88
CA ALA A 479 15.87 26.32 -15.82
C ALA A 479 17.16 25.55 -16.18
N THR A 480 17.89 25.98 -17.22
CA THR A 480 19.12 25.30 -17.67
C THR A 480 20.19 25.21 -16.58
N ARG A 481 20.26 26.21 -15.68
CA ARG A 481 21.21 26.23 -14.54
C ARG A 481 20.99 25.08 -13.55
N HIS A 482 19.78 24.51 -13.55
CA HIS A 482 19.35 23.54 -12.55
C HIS A 482 19.08 22.14 -13.11
N ILE A 483 19.19 21.92 -14.42
CA ILE A 483 18.93 20.62 -15.09
C ILE A 483 19.79 19.47 -14.54
N ASN A 484 20.98 19.79 -14.05
CA ASN A 484 21.94 18.84 -13.48
C ASN A 484 22.20 19.11 -11.99
N ALA A 485 21.23 19.67 -11.27
CA ALA A 485 21.36 19.87 -9.83
C ALA A 485 21.51 18.52 -9.10
N ASP A 486 22.30 18.50 -8.02
CA ASP A 486 22.47 17.31 -7.17
C ASP A 486 21.13 16.87 -6.55
N ASP A 487 20.21 17.82 -6.34
CA ASP A 487 18.84 17.54 -5.94
C ASP A 487 18.00 17.07 -7.13
N GLN A 488 17.56 15.81 -7.08
CA GLN A 488 16.83 15.17 -8.17
C GLN A 488 15.47 15.84 -8.45
N SER A 489 14.80 16.37 -7.42
CA SER A 489 13.48 17.01 -7.58
C SER A 489 13.60 18.33 -8.36
N LEU A 490 14.62 19.12 -8.01
CA LEU A 490 14.95 20.37 -8.70
C LEU A 490 15.40 20.09 -10.14
N ALA A 491 16.25 19.08 -10.35
CA ALA A 491 16.74 18.71 -11.66
C ALA A 491 15.60 18.31 -12.62
N VAL A 492 14.65 17.50 -12.14
CA VAL A 492 13.48 17.08 -12.92
C VAL A 492 12.59 18.28 -13.24
N GLN A 493 12.26 19.11 -12.26
CA GLN A 493 11.40 20.27 -12.50
C GLN A 493 12.08 21.29 -13.42
N ALA A 494 13.39 21.50 -13.29
CA ALA A 494 14.18 22.34 -14.18
C ALA A 494 14.19 21.80 -15.63
N LYS A 495 14.36 20.49 -15.83
CA LYS A 495 14.24 19.86 -17.16
C LYS A 495 12.88 20.14 -17.78
N ARG A 496 11.81 20.01 -16.99
CA ARG A 496 10.44 20.25 -17.45
C ARG A 496 10.21 21.69 -17.86
N MET A 497 10.67 22.65 -17.06
CA MET A 497 10.56 24.08 -17.36
C MET A 497 11.41 24.48 -18.57
N CYS A 498 12.61 23.91 -18.71
CA CYS A 498 13.44 24.15 -19.90
C CYS A 498 12.80 23.58 -21.17
N ALA A 499 12.27 22.36 -21.11
CA ALA A 499 11.56 21.75 -22.23
C ALA A 499 10.33 22.58 -22.66
N LEU A 500 9.56 23.07 -21.68
CA LEU A 500 8.41 23.96 -21.91
C LEU A 500 8.85 25.27 -22.57
N ALA A 501 9.89 25.92 -22.04
CA ALA A 501 10.42 27.16 -22.59
C ALA A 501 10.90 26.98 -24.05
N LEU A 502 11.65 25.91 -24.33
CA LEU A 502 12.13 25.58 -25.67
C LEU A 502 10.98 25.34 -26.65
N ALA A 503 9.94 24.62 -26.21
CA ALA A 503 8.74 24.40 -27.01
C ALA A 503 8.03 25.73 -27.35
N SER A 504 7.89 26.62 -26.36
CA SER A 504 7.22 27.91 -26.51
C SER A 504 8.00 28.95 -27.33
N ILE A 505 9.34 28.96 -27.25
CA ILE A 505 10.19 29.82 -28.11
C ILE A 505 10.05 29.41 -29.58
N GLY A 506 9.86 28.12 -29.84
CA GLY A 506 9.69 27.57 -31.18
C GLY A 506 11.00 27.52 -32.00
N GLY A 507 10.88 27.12 -33.27
CA GLY A 507 12.01 26.82 -34.15
C GLY A 507 12.49 25.37 -34.07
N SER A 508 12.92 24.80 -35.20
CA SER A 508 13.17 23.36 -35.33
C SER A 508 14.20 22.83 -34.33
N ASN A 509 15.28 23.57 -34.08
CA ASN A 509 16.32 23.16 -33.12
C ASN A 509 15.81 23.15 -31.67
N ASN A 510 15.00 24.14 -31.29
CA ASN A 510 14.44 24.20 -29.94
C ASN A 510 13.38 23.11 -29.73
N LYS A 511 12.54 22.85 -30.73
CA LYS A 511 11.58 21.72 -30.68
C LYS A 511 12.29 20.37 -30.51
N LEU A 512 13.37 20.14 -31.26
CA LEU A 512 14.18 18.91 -31.12
C LEU A 512 14.82 18.79 -29.73
N ALA A 513 15.33 19.89 -29.18
CA ALA A 513 15.87 19.90 -27.82
C ALA A 513 14.80 19.65 -26.75
N ALA A 514 13.61 20.25 -26.90
CA ALA A 514 12.47 20.02 -26.02
C ALA A 514 12.01 18.56 -26.06
N ILE A 515 11.94 17.95 -27.25
CA ILE A 515 11.63 16.51 -27.41
C ILE A 515 12.66 15.66 -26.67
N GLY A 516 13.95 15.97 -26.78
CA GLY A 516 15.01 15.26 -26.05
C GLY A 516 14.79 15.28 -24.53
N LEU A 517 14.53 16.46 -23.96
CA LEU A 517 14.28 16.61 -22.53
C LEU A 517 12.98 15.90 -22.09
N TYR A 518 11.91 16.01 -22.88
CA TYR A 518 10.67 15.31 -22.56
C TYR A 518 10.81 13.79 -22.63
N ARG A 519 11.62 13.24 -23.55
CA ARG A 519 11.93 11.80 -23.58
C ARG A 519 12.64 11.34 -22.30
N GLU A 520 13.60 12.12 -21.81
CA GLU A 520 14.24 11.83 -20.53
C GLU A 520 13.22 11.85 -19.38
N LEU A 521 12.34 12.85 -19.37
CA LEU A 521 11.29 12.96 -18.35
C LEU A 521 10.32 11.78 -18.40
N THR A 522 9.85 11.36 -19.58
CA THR A 522 8.91 10.23 -19.73
C THR A 522 9.51 8.88 -19.37
N ASN A 523 10.85 8.77 -19.32
CA ASN A 523 11.58 7.58 -18.90
C ASN A 523 11.99 7.63 -17.41
N ALA A 524 11.77 8.76 -16.72
CA ALA A 524 12.10 8.93 -15.32
C ALA A 524 10.98 8.41 -14.41
N SER A 525 11.34 7.95 -13.20
CA SER A 525 10.39 7.50 -12.16
C SER A 525 9.44 8.60 -11.68
N SER A 526 9.78 9.88 -11.87
CA SER A 526 9.00 11.07 -11.51
C SER A 526 8.22 11.70 -12.68
N THR A 527 7.87 10.88 -13.67
CA THR A 527 7.04 11.25 -14.82
C THR A 527 5.69 11.83 -14.39
N GLU A 528 5.21 12.86 -15.09
CA GLU A 528 3.86 13.37 -14.96
C GLU A 528 3.07 13.32 -16.28
N LEU A 529 1.74 13.35 -16.20
CA LEU A 529 0.84 13.36 -17.36
C LEU A 529 1.20 14.44 -18.39
N ARG A 530 1.58 15.63 -17.90
CA ARG A 530 1.97 16.76 -18.76
C ARG A 530 3.21 16.48 -19.59
N ASP A 531 4.11 15.61 -19.13
CA ASP A 531 5.34 15.28 -19.87
C ASP A 531 5.00 14.44 -21.12
N TYR A 532 4.16 13.41 -20.95
CA TYR A 532 3.65 12.60 -22.06
C TYR A 532 2.79 13.42 -23.02
N ARG A 533 1.91 14.27 -22.48
CA ARG A 533 1.06 15.16 -23.28
C ARG A 533 1.91 16.09 -24.16
N ASN A 534 2.85 16.81 -23.56
CA ASN A 534 3.69 17.78 -24.26
C ASN A 534 4.61 17.10 -25.27
N LEU A 535 5.15 15.91 -24.94
CA LEU A 535 5.94 15.11 -25.87
C LEU A 535 5.13 14.69 -27.09
N ALA A 536 3.92 14.13 -26.89
CA ALA A 536 3.07 13.70 -27.99
C ALA A 536 2.66 14.86 -28.91
N VAL A 537 2.35 16.03 -28.35
CA VAL A 537 2.06 17.25 -29.13
C VAL A 537 3.28 17.68 -29.95
N LEU A 538 4.46 17.77 -29.33
CA LEU A 538 5.68 18.19 -30.03
C LEU A 538 6.11 17.21 -31.12
N LEU A 539 5.97 15.91 -30.89
CA LEU A 539 6.25 14.87 -31.90
C LEU A 539 5.29 14.98 -33.08
N THR A 540 4.01 15.29 -32.82
CA THR A 540 3.02 15.56 -33.87
C THR A 540 3.39 16.81 -34.68
N GLU A 541 3.82 17.89 -34.03
CA GLU A 541 4.22 19.13 -34.68
C GLU A 541 5.55 19.03 -35.46
N THR A 542 6.33 17.98 -35.24
CA THR A 542 7.62 17.72 -35.91
C THR A 542 7.55 16.55 -36.89
N ASP A 543 6.34 16.16 -37.29
CA ASP A 543 6.03 15.07 -38.23
C ASP A 543 6.53 13.68 -37.80
N ASN A 544 6.88 13.49 -36.52
CA ASN A 544 7.28 12.19 -35.97
C ASN A 544 6.07 11.43 -35.43
N THR A 545 5.15 11.13 -36.35
CA THR A 545 3.81 10.62 -36.03
C THR A 545 3.83 9.25 -35.35
N ASP A 546 4.71 8.34 -35.80
CA ASP A 546 4.77 6.98 -35.26
C ASP A 546 5.15 7.00 -33.78
N GLU A 547 6.13 7.82 -33.41
CA GLU A 547 6.52 8.00 -32.02
C GLU A 547 5.45 8.73 -31.21
N ALA A 548 4.80 9.75 -31.79
CA ALA A 548 3.69 10.45 -31.15
C ALA A 548 2.56 9.48 -30.77
N VAL A 549 2.23 8.54 -31.66
CA VAL A 549 1.23 7.49 -31.40
C VAL A 549 1.69 6.55 -30.28
N CYS A 550 2.94 6.11 -30.27
CA CYS A 550 3.48 5.28 -29.19
C CYS A 550 3.43 5.98 -27.83
N VAL A 551 3.91 7.23 -27.75
CA VAL A 551 3.87 8.04 -26.52
C VAL A 551 2.43 8.24 -26.05
N LEU A 552 1.51 8.49 -26.98
CA LEU A 552 0.09 8.67 -26.68
C LEU A 552 -0.52 7.43 -26.03
N PHE A 553 -0.31 6.24 -26.60
CA PHE A 553 -0.87 5.01 -26.02
C PHE A 553 -0.21 4.62 -24.71
N ASN A 554 1.11 4.79 -24.59
CA ASN A 554 1.79 4.62 -23.30
C ASN A 554 1.23 5.57 -22.24
N GLY A 555 0.91 6.81 -22.62
CA GLY A 555 0.24 7.79 -21.77
C GLY A 555 -1.16 7.35 -21.34
N ILE A 556 -1.96 6.77 -22.24
CA ILE A 556 -3.29 6.21 -21.92
C ILE A 556 -3.16 5.07 -20.90
N GLU A 557 -2.20 4.16 -21.10
CA GLU A 557 -1.95 3.02 -20.20
C GLU A 557 -1.48 3.49 -18.81
N LEU A 558 -0.60 4.49 -18.76
CA LEU A 558 -0.08 5.03 -17.51
C LEU A 558 -1.08 5.92 -16.77
N PHE A 559 -1.96 6.62 -17.50
CA PHE A 559 -2.92 7.59 -16.95
C PHE A 559 -4.37 7.28 -17.38
N PRO A 560 -4.93 6.13 -16.98
CA PRO A 560 -6.24 5.67 -17.47
C PRO A 560 -7.39 6.61 -17.10
N HIS A 561 -7.31 7.33 -15.97
CA HIS A 561 -8.34 8.30 -15.58
C HIS A 561 -8.30 9.62 -16.36
N SER A 562 -7.26 9.83 -17.17
CA SER A 562 -7.07 11.04 -17.98
C SER A 562 -6.89 10.72 -19.47
N HIS A 563 -7.32 9.53 -19.89
CA HIS A 563 -7.22 9.03 -21.27
C HIS A 563 -7.81 9.99 -22.32
N MET A 564 -8.81 10.79 -21.94
CA MET A 564 -9.43 11.79 -22.82
C MET A 564 -8.43 12.83 -23.35
N VAL A 565 -7.46 13.26 -22.54
CA VAL A 565 -6.42 14.22 -22.96
C VAL A 565 -5.58 13.65 -24.12
N PHE A 566 -5.27 12.36 -24.06
CA PHE A 566 -4.50 11.68 -25.09
C PHE A 566 -5.34 11.37 -26.32
N ILE A 567 -6.64 11.08 -26.15
CA ILE A 567 -7.57 10.89 -27.28
C ILE A 567 -7.69 12.16 -28.12
N GLU A 568 -7.78 13.34 -27.51
CA GLU A 568 -7.84 14.62 -28.25
C GLU A 568 -6.61 14.84 -29.13
N ILE A 569 -5.41 14.52 -28.61
CA ILE A 569 -4.16 14.55 -29.38
C ILE A 569 -4.23 13.53 -30.53
N GLY A 570 -4.70 12.32 -30.24
CA GLY A 570 -4.83 11.26 -31.24
C GLY A 570 -5.82 11.60 -32.35
N GLN A 571 -6.94 12.25 -32.03
CA GLN A 571 -7.90 12.76 -33.00
C GLN A 571 -7.28 13.85 -33.89
N THR A 572 -6.41 14.68 -33.31
CA THR A 572 -5.64 15.66 -34.08
C THR A 572 -4.71 14.97 -35.07
N ILE A 573 -3.98 13.95 -34.64
CA ILE A 573 -3.13 13.13 -35.52
C ILE A 573 -3.97 12.48 -36.64
N VAL A 574 -5.09 11.82 -36.31
CA VAL A 574 -6.00 11.20 -37.29
C VAL A 574 -6.50 12.22 -38.32
N THR A 575 -6.80 13.44 -37.88
CA THR A 575 -7.30 14.50 -38.76
C THR A 575 -6.21 14.96 -39.73
N THR A 576 -4.97 15.06 -39.25
CA THR A 576 -3.82 15.49 -40.07
C THR A 576 -3.33 14.40 -41.02
N THR A 577 -3.32 13.13 -40.59
CA THR A 577 -2.71 12.02 -41.35
C THR A 577 -3.71 11.13 -42.09
N GLY A 578 -4.98 11.14 -41.69
CA GLY A 578 -6.01 10.24 -42.22
C GLY A 578 -5.91 8.79 -41.73
N ASP A 579 -5.13 8.52 -40.68
CA ASP A 579 -4.91 7.15 -40.17
C ASP A 579 -6.21 6.51 -39.61
N ARG A 580 -6.78 5.60 -40.40
CA ARG A 580 -7.98 4.84 -40.04
C ARG A 580 -7.74 3.79 -38.96
N GLY A 581 -6.52 3.25 -38.90
CA GLY A 581 -6.12 2.27 -37.88
C GLY A 581 -6.05 2.93 -36.50
N LEU A 582 -5.41 4.10 -36.42
CA LEU A 582 -5.38 4.92 -35.21
C LEU A 582 -6.79 5.32 -34.77
N ARG A 583 -7.65 5.78 -35.69
CA ARG A 583 -9.06 6.10 -35.38
C ARG A 583 -9.77 4.92 -34.71
N THR A 584 -9.65 3.73 -35.29
CA THR A 584 -10.30 2.52 -34.78
C THR A 584 -9.79 2.17 -33.38
N ARG A 585 -8.48 2.28 -33.14
CA ARG A 585 -7.87 2.05 -31.82
C ARG A 585 -8.37 3.06 -30.78
N LEU A 586 -8.46 4.34 -31.12
CA LEU A 586 -8.98 5.38 -30.22
C LEU A 586 -10.45 5.17 -29.89
N GLU A 587 -11.27 4.79 -30.88
CA GLU A 587 -12.68 4.43 -30.65
C GLU A 587 -12.84 3.22 -29.72
N GLN A 588 -11.92 2.26 -29.78
CA GLN A 588 -11.91 1.11 -28.88
C GLN A 588 -11.56 1.54 -27.45
N VAL A 589 -10.53 2.37 -27.26
CA VAL A 589 -10.18 2.93 -25.94
C VAL A 589 -11.38 3.67 -25.32
N ILE A 590 -12.13 4.45 -26.10
CA ILE A 590 -13.34 5.15 -25.61
C ILE A 590 -14.42 4.16 -25.16
N LYS A 591 -14.58 3.04 -25.87
CA LYS A 591 -15.57 2.01 -25.50
C LYS A 591 -15.17 1.26 -24.24
N ASP A 592 -13.88 0.96 -24.09
CA ASP A 592 -13.36 0.18 -22.96
C ASP A 592 -13.33 1.00 -21.65
N ASN A 593 -13.43 2.34 -21.74
CA ASN A 593 -13.39 3.26 -20.59
C ASN A 593 -14.69 4.06 -20.38
N ARG A 594 -15.79 3.65 -21.01
CA ARG A 594 -17.17 4.12 -20.73
C ARG A 594 -17.85 3.19 -19.74
#